data_AF-A0A1Y1YV83-F1
#
_entry.id   AF-A0A1Y1YV83-F1
#
_cell.length_a   1.000
_cell.length_b   1.000
_cell.length_c   1.000
_cell.angle_alpha   90.00
_cell.angle_beta   90.00
_cell.angle_gamma   90.00
#
_symmetry.space_group_name_H-M   'P 1'
#
loop_
_entity.id
_entity.type
_entity.pdbx_description
1 polymer ?
#
loop_
_entity_poly.entity_id
_entity_poly.type
_entity_poly.pdbx_seq_one_letter_code
_entity_poly.pdbx_strand_id
1 'polypeptide(L)'
;NIKIVTDPITNTTQKVYSVFYPKNSYSPQKSPQAGGVEFFAQPFAGQNFDRVLLSYEVGFPSNFPWQKGGKLPGIFGGDPKEGCTGGEPSNGDKCFSARLMWRELGVGEVYAYIPNDKDLCSNPRATCREKYGVSLGQGVSLNLGTWNQLQLYVQLNAPGKSNGVLRLYVNGEEWLDMPNVLFRNTGAIAIDDILFSTFFGGGDASYATP
;
A
#
# COMPACT_ATOMS: atom_id res chain seq x y z
N ASN A 1 6.28 -16.53 -7.81
CA ASN A 1 6.81 -15.86 -6.59
C ASN A 1 5.93 -16.02 -5.36
N ILE A 2 4.62 -16.27 -5.48
CA ILE A 2 3.76 -16.60 -4.34
C ILE A 2 3.62 -18.12 -4.16
N LYS A 3 3.62 -18.61 -2.92
CA LYS A 3 3.36 -20.01 -2.54
C LYS A 3 2.59 -20.06 -1.23
N ILE A 4 1.88 -21.17 -0.99
CA ILE A 4 1.31 -21.47 0.33
C ILE A 4 2.33 -22.31 1.10
N VAL A 5 2.68 -21.89 2.31
CA VAL A 5 3.63 -22.58 3.19
C VAL A 5 3.04 -22.74 4.59
N THR A 6 3.64 -23.59 5.42
CA THR A 6 3.39 -23.59 6.87
C THR A 6 4.02 -22.33 7.47
N ASP A 7 3.34 -21.68 8.44
CA ASP A 7 3.79 -20.45 9.09
C ASP A 7 5.26 -20.57 9.58
N PRO A 8 6.20 -19.87 8.93
CA PRO A 8 7.62 -19.96 9.26
C PRO A 8 8.03 -19.06 10.44
N ILE A 9 7.13 -18.21 10.95
CA ILE A 9 7.42 -17.25 12.02
C ILE A 9 7.06 -17.84 13.38
N THR A 10 5.84 -18.35 13.52
CA THR A 10 5.37 -18.93 14.79
C THR A 10 5.60 -20.43 14.87
N ASN A 11 6.01 -21.07 13.76
CA ASN A 11 6.14 -22.53 13.63
C ASN A 11 4.86 -23.30 14.00
N THR A 12 3.70 -22.68 13.79
CA THR A 12 2.39 -23.33 13.95
C THR A 12 2.04 -24.14 12.69
N THR A 13 0.97 -24.94 12.74
CA THR A 13 0.46 -25.67 11.56
C THR A 13 -0.33 -24.81 10.58
N GLN A 14 -0.52 -23.52 10.89
CA GLN A 14 -1.28 -22.58 10.05
C GLN A 14 -0.61 -22.41 8.69
N LYS A 15 -1.42 -22.22 7.65
CA LYS A 15 -0.95 -21.96 6.28
C LYS A 15 -0.97 -20.47 5.99
N VAL A 16 0.08 -19.99 5.35
CA VAL A 16 0.26 -18.57 4.99
C VAL A 16 0.74 -18.44 3.55
N TYR A 17 0.47 -17.29 2.94
CA TYR A 17 1.10 -16.93 1.67
C TYR A 17 2.53 -16.45 1.92
N SER A 18 3.50 -17.10 1.30
CA SER A 18 4.88 -16.65 1.22
C SER A 18 5.15 -16.04 -0.14
N VAL A 19 5.72 -14.84 -0.14
CA VAL A 19 6.12 -14.13 -1.36
C VAL A 19 7.65 -14.06 -1.41
N PHE A 20 8.22 -14.55 -2.50
CA PHE A 20 9.66 -14.54 -2.74
C PHE A 20 10.09 -13.34 -3.60
N TYR A 21 11.18 -12.69 -3.19
CA TYR A 21 11.85 -11.62 -3.91
C TYR A 21 13.25 -12.10 -4.32
N PRO A 22 13.46 -12.54 -5.58
CA PRO A 22 14.76 -13.04 -6.00
C PRO A 22 15.82 -11.94 -5.97
N LYS A 23 17.09 -12.27 -5.71
CA LYS A 23 18.23 -11.33 -5.71
C LYS A 23 18.29 -10.48 -6.97
N ASN A 24 18.49 -9.18 -6.86
CA ASN A 24 18.45 -8.17 -7.94
C ASN A 24 17.03 -7.81 -8.44
N SER A 25 15.97 -8.26 -7.76
CA SER A 25 14.60 -7.85 -8.12
C SER A 25 14.22 -6.52 -7.48
N TYR A 26 13.45 -5.72 -8.21
CA TYR A 26 12.80 -4.53 -7.70
C TYR A 26 11.46 -4.31 -8.45
N SER A 27 11.07 -3.07 -8.75
CA SER A 27 9.84 -2.74 -9.49
C SER A 27 9.69 -3.63 -10.74
N PRO A 28 8.61 -4.42 -10.86
CA PRO A 28 8.43 -5.37 -11.96
C PRO A 28 8.54 -4.75 -13.36
N GLN A 29 8.18 -3.47 -13.50
CA GLN A 29 8.23 -2.74 -14.78
C GLN A 29 9.63 -2.28 -15.18
N LYS A 30 10.61 -2.29 -14.26
CA LYS A 30 11.96 -1.75 -14.46
C LYS A 30 13.04 -2.78 -14.21
N SER A 31 12.76 -3.76 -13.37
CA SER A 31 13.73 -4.77 -12.93
C SER A 31 14.09 -5.73 -14.06
N PRO A 32 15.37 -6.18 -14.16
CA PRO A 32 15.77 -7.21 -15.11
C PRO A 32 15.13 -8.57 -14.82
N GLN A 33 14.56 -8.75 -13.62
CA GLN A 33 13.85 -9.96 -13.21
C GLN A 33 12.69 -9.65 -12.27
N ALA A 34 11.57 -10.34 -12.46
CA ALA A 34 10.38 -10.12 -11.65
C ALA A 34 10.55 -10.69 -10.23
N GLY A 35 10.34 -9.84 -9.23
CA GLY A 35 10.23 -10.23 -7.82
C GLY A 35 8.88 -9.85 -7.24
N GLY A 36 8.48 -10.53 -6.17
CA GLY A 36 7.21 -10.23 -5.54
C GLY A 36 6.01 -10.68 -6.38
N VAL A 37 4.85 -10.08 -6.12
CA VAL A 37 3.59 -10.39 -6.81
C VAL A 37 2.68 -9.17 -6.81
N GLU A 38 1.91 -9.01 -7.89
CA GLU A 38 0.91 -7.95 -8.02
C GLU A 38 -0.35 -8.50 -8.70
N PHE A 39 -1.52 -8.25 -8.12
CA PHE A 39 -2.82 -8.48 -8.73
C PHE A 39 -3.91 -7.66 -8.02
N PHE A 40 -5.02 -7.46 -8.73
CA PHE A 40 -6.26 -6.90 -8.20
C PHE A 40 -7.19 -8.04 -7.81
N ALA A 41 -7.82 -7.94 -6.64
CA ALA A 41 -8.75 -8.93 -6.14
C ALA A 41 -10.07 -8.28 -5.73
N GLN A 42 -11.18 -8.82 -6.24
CA GLN A 42 -12.54 -8.37 -5.98
C GLN A 42 -13.31 -9.41 -5.16
N PRO A 43 -13.04 -9.54 -3.83
CA PRO A 43 -13.65 -10.58 -3.01
C PRO A 43 -15.19 -10.45 -2.90
N PHE A 44 -15.73 -9.26 -3.19
CA PHE A 44 -17.16 -8.97 -3.14
C PHE A 44 -17.81 -8.79 -4.53
N ALA A 45 -17.13 -9.28 -5.59
CA ALA A 45 -17.62 -9.42 -6.97
C ALA A 45 -18.55 -8.28 -7.45
N GLY A 46 -17.96 -7.17 -7.91
CA GLY A 46 -18.70 -6.05 -8.51
C GLY A 46 -19.43 -5.13 -7.52
N GLN A 47 -19.26 -5.35 -6.21
CA GLN A 47 -19.73 -4.42 -5.19
C GLN A 47 -18.79 -3.24 -5.03
N ASN A 48 -19.40 -2.08 -4.76
CA ASN A 48 -18.74 -0.80 -4.57
C ASN A 48 -18.93 -0.33 -3.13
N PHE A 49 -17.85 0.10 -2.49
CA PHE A 49 -17.85 0.54 -1.12
C PHE A 49 -17.32 1.97 -1.01
N ASP A 50 -18.01 2.79 -0.22
CA ASP A 50 -17.49 4.10 0.18
C ASP A 50 -16.58 4.00 1.41
N ARG A 51 -16.61 2.87 2.14
CA ARG A 51 -15.85 2.67 3.38
C ARG A 51 -15.38 1.23 3.47
N VAL A 52 -14.10 1.03 3.77
CA VAL A 52 -13.52 -0.29 4.00
C VAL A 52 -12.52 -0.26 5.15
N LEU A 53 -12.37 -1.40 5.80
CA LEU A 53 -11.23 -1.72 6.65
C LEU A 53 -10.53 -2.93 6.04
N LEU A 54 -9.36 -2.72 5.43
CA LEU A 54 -8.51 -3.82 5.00
C LEU A 54 -7.62 -4.23 6.17
N SER A 55 -7.74 -5.48 6.62
CA SER A 55 -6.96 -6.03 7.74
C SER A 55 -6.22 -7.28 7.31
N TYR A 56 -4.92 -7.34 7.59
CA TYR A 56 -4.09 -8.52 7.38
C TYR A 56 -2.86 -8.50 8.29
N GLU A 57 -2.22 -9.65 8.45
CA GLU A 57 -0.93 -9.75 9.11
C GLU A 57 0.19 -9.93 8.09
N VAL A 58 1.33 -9.28 8.32
CA VAL A 58 2.53 -9.44 7.51
C VAL A 58 3.73 -9.83 8.37
N GLY A 59 4.42 -10.86 7.91
CA GLY A 59 5.58 -11.41 8.55
C GLY A 59 6.84 -11.16 7.74
N PHE A 60 7.88 -10.62 8.37
CA PHE A 60 9.20 -10.45 7.79
C PHE A 60 10.19 -11.41 8.46
N PRO A 61 11.00 -12.19 7.72
CA PRO A 61 12.08 -13.00 8.31
C PRO A 61 13.02 -12.18 9.17
N SER A 62 13.66 -12.79 10.18
CA SER A 62 14.59 -12.10 11.11
C SER A 62 15.76 -11.37 10.42
N ASN A 63 16.07 -11.76 9.19
CA ASN A 63 17.13 -11.18 8.36
C ASN A 63 16.59 -10.48 7.10
N PHE A 64 15.31 -10.07 7.08
CA PHE A 64 14.74 -9.42 5.91
C PHE A 64 15.51 -8.13 5.57
N PRO A 65 16.06 -8.01 4.34
CA PRO A 65 16.83 -6.86 3.96
C PRO A 65 15.87 -5.74 3.59
N TRP A 66 15.66 -4.76 4.46
CA TRP A 66 14.70 -3.67 4.18
C TRP A 66 14.98 -2.93 2.87
N GLN A 67 16.28 -2.80 2.50
CA GLN A 67 16.76 -1.92 1.43
C GLN A 67 16.10 -0.54 1.54
N LYS A 68 15.96 0.19 0.43
CA LYS A 68 15.29 1.49 0.38
C LYS A 68 13.76 1.43 0.51
N GLY A 69 13.19 0.24 0.58
CA GLY A 69 11.75 0.03 0.73
C GLY A 69 11.09 -0.81 -0.36
N GLY A 70 9.79 -1.02 -0.16
CA GLY A 70 8.95 -1.81 -1.05
C GLY A 70 7.48 -1.71 -0.68
N LYS A 71 6.63 -2.37 -1.47
CA LYS A 71 5.17 -2.21 -1.44
C LYS A 71 4.54 -3.33 -0.63
N LEU A 72 3.45 -3.01 0.05
CA LEU A 72 2.57 -3.96 0.72
C LEU A 72 1.14 -3.80 0.20
N PRO A 73 0.28 -4.82 0.37
CA PRO A 73 -1.10 -4.77 -0.07
C PRO A 73 -1.87 -3.55 0.41
N GLY A 74 -2.88 -3.18 -0.37
CA GLY A 74 -3.72 -2.02 -0.10
C GLY A 74 -5.06 -2.14 -0.80
N ILE A 75 -5.72 -1.00 -0.91
CA ILE A 75 -6.98 -0.87 -1.62
C ILE A 75 -6.82 -0.04 -2.90
N PHE A 76 -7.75 -0.23 -3.81
CA PHE A 76 -7.87 0.51 -5.04
C PHE A 76 -9.34 0.87 -5.29
N GLY A 77 -9.54 1.95 -6.04
CA GLY A 77 -10.85 2.31 -6.57
C GLY A 77 -10.74 2.86 -7.98
N GLY A 78 -11.69 2.50 -8.85
CA GLY A 78 -11.74 2.91 -10.26
C GLY A 78 -11.15 1.85 -11.20
N ASP A 79 -10.95 2.19 -12.48
CA ASP A 79 -10.37 1.25 -13.45
C ASP A 79 -8.82 1.21 -13.33
N PRO A 80 -8.20 0.04 -13.06
CA PRO A 80 -6.74 -0.11 -13.04
C PRO A 80 -6.00 0.34 -14.29
N LYS A 81 -6.68 0.39 -15.44
CA LYS A 81 -6.11 0.88 -16.71
C LYS A 81 -5.90 2.39 -16.75
N GLU A 82 -6.53 3.13 -15.84
CA GLU A 82 -6.47 4.59 -15.78
C GLU A 82 -5.30 5.12 -14.91
N GLY A 83 -4.50 4.23 -14.30
CA GLY A 83 -3.27 4.58 -13.60
C GLY A 83 -3.33 4.37 -12.09
N CYS A 84 -2.99 5.41 -11.31
CA CYS A 84 -2.91 5.38 -9.84
C CYS A 84 -1.88 4.39 -9.26
N THR A 85 -0.90 4.02 -10.08
CA THR A 85 0.28 3.23 -9.73
C THR A 85 1.44 3.62 -10.66
N GLY A 86 2.65 3.09 -10.45
CA GLY A 86 3.72 3.13 -11.46
C GLY A 86 4.26 4.51 -11.91
N GLY A 87 3.86 5.61 -11.27
CA GLY A 87 4.18 6.97 -11.74
C GLY A 87 3.09 7.62 -12.59
N GLU A 88 1.87 7.06 -12.57
CA GLU A 88 0.64 7.62 -13.12
C GLU A 88 -0.17 8.23 -11.95
N PRO A 89 -0.05 9.55 -11.69
CA PRO A 89 -0.70 10.20 -10.55
C PRO A 89 -2.23 10.15 -10.65
N SER A 90 -2.91 10.19 -9.50
CA SER A 90 -4.37 10.35 -9.46
C SER A 90 -4.75 11.82 -9.57
N ASN A 91 -5.69 12.14 -10.45
CA ASN A 91 -6.36 13.45 -10.47
C ASN A 91 -7.71 13.45 -9.73
N GLY A 92 -8.12 12.29 -9.17
CA GLY A 92 -9.39 12.12 -8.47
C GLY A 92 -10.61 11.85 -9.36
N ASP A 93 -10.45 11.77 -10.69
CA ASP A 93 -11.60 11.60 -11.60
C ASP A 93 -11.76 10.15 -12.10
N LYS A 94 -10.68 9.37 -12.07
CA LYS A 94 -10.62 8.05 -12.71
C LYS A 94 -10.30 6.90 -11.78
N CYS A 95 -9.36 7.11 -10.85
CA CYS A 95 -8.95 6.10 -9.89
C CYS A 95 -8.29 6.74 -8.65
N PHE A 96 -8.07 5.93 -7.62
CA PHE A 96 -7.10 6.19 -6.56
C PHE A 96 -6.54 4.87 -6.04
N SER A 97 -5.41 4.91 -5.33
CA SER A 97 -4.91 3.75 -4.58
C SER A 97 -4.37 4.16 -3.24
N ALA A 98 -4.50 3.29 -2.23
CA ALA A 98 -3.87 3.44 -0.93
C ALA A 98 -3.25 2.09 -0.55
N ARG A 99 -1.93 2.00 -0.71
CA ARG A 99 -1.12 0.84 -0.31
C ARG A 99 -0.34 1.15 0.95
N LEU A 100 0.24 0.12 1.54
CA LEU A 100 1.29 0.31 2.53
C LEU A 100 2.67 0.19 1.86
N MET A 101 3.67 0.80 2.46
CA MET A 101 5.07 0.61 2.08
C MET A 101 5.92 0.36 3.32
N TRP A 102 6.97 -0.44 3.17
CA TRP A 102 8.11 -0.39 4.06
C TRP A 102 9.20 0.49 3.44
N ARG A 103 10.09 0.99 4.30
CA ARG A 103 11.26 1.81 4.02
C ARG A 103 12.47 1.18 4.70
N GLU A 104 13.59 1.89 4.63
CA GLU A 104 14.81 1.54 5.36
C GLU A 104 14.49 1.30 6.84
N LEU A 105 15.20 0.34 7.44
CA LEU A 105 15.10 0.00 8.86
C LEU A 105 13.69 -0.43 9.32
N GLY A 106 12.83 -0.88 8.41
CA GLY A 106 11.49 -1.37 8.75
C GLY A 106 10.48 -0.26 9.03
N VAL A 107 10.78 0.97 8.60
CA VAL A 107 9.83 2.08 8.73
C VAL A 107 8.66 1.88 7.76
N GLY A 108 7.44 1.89 8.27
CA GLY A 108 6.19 1.79 7.51
C GLY A 108 5.59 3.15 7.19
N GLU A 109 4.79 3.19 6.13
CA GLU A 109 3.95 4.32 5.73
C GLU A 109 2.71 3.85 4.96
N VAL A 110 1.72 4.73 4.86
CA VAL A 110 0.69 4.62 3.80
C VAL A 110 1.23 5.33 2.57
N TYR A 111 1.16 4.69 1.42
CA TYR A 111 1.60 5.22 0.14
C TYR A 111 0.40 5.30 -0.82
N ALA A 112 -0.07 6.53 -1.05
CA ALA A 112 -1.36 6.78 -1.69
C ALA A 112 -1.21 7.54 -3.02
N TYR A 113 -1.90 7.07 -4.06
CA TYR A 113 -2.15 7.85 -5.27
C TYR A 113 -3.52 8.51 -5.14
N ILE A 114 -3.52 9.73 -4.64
CA ILE A 114 -4.67 10.61 -4.44
C ILE A 114 -4.32 12.01 -4.94
N PRO A 115 -5.30 12.87 -5.24
CA PRO A 115 -5.03 14.26 -5.59
C PRO A 115 -4.09 14.96 -4.58
N ASN A 116 -3.07 15.63 -5.10
CA ASN A 116 -2.23 16.53 -4.31
C ASN A 116 -3.00 17.83 -4.04
N ASP A 117 -3.91 17.82 -3.08
CA ASP A 117 -4.54 19.06 -2.62
C ASP A 117 -3.61 19.84 -1.66
N LYS A 118 -3.82 21.15 -1.59
CA LYS A 118 -2.95 22.06 -0.83
C LYS A 118 -2.90 21.73 0.66
N ASP A 119 -4.02 21.33 1.24
CA ASP A 119 -4.12 21.09 2.68
C ASP A 119 -3.39 19.79 3.02
N LEU A 120 -3.61 18.72 2.22
CA LEU A 120 -2.85 17.47 2.33
C LEU A 120 -1.35 17.74 2.26
N CYS A 121 -0.87 18.46 1.23
CA CYS A 121 0.55 18.68 1.03
C CYS A 121 1.19 19.67 2.01
N SER A 122 0.38 20.40 2.80
CA SER A 122 0.85 21.21 3.92
C SER A 122 0.93 20.43 5.24
N ASN A 123 0.34 19.24 5.30
CA ASN A 123 0.35 18.41 6.50
C ASN A 123 1.77 17.85 6.74
N PRO A 124 2.36 18.01 7.93
CA PRO A 124 3.71 17.51 8.23
C PRO A 124 3.82 15.98 8.21
N ARG A 125 2.69 15.26 8.24
CA ARG A 125 2.62 13.80 8.09
C ARG A 125 2.52 13.38 6.63
N ALA A 126 2.50 14.30 5.66
CA ALA A 126 2.41 14.00 4.24
C ALA A 126 3.66 14.49 3.49
N THR A 127 4.17 13.68 2.57
CA THR A 127 5.20 14.06 1.60
C THR A 127 4.65 13.88 0.19
N CYS A 128 4.20 14.98 -0.40
CA CYS A 128 3.67 15.01 -1.76
C CYS A 128 4.79 14.99 -2.80
N ARG A 129 4.51 14.35 -3.94
CA ARG A 129 5.38 14.31 -5.13
C ARG A 129 4.51 14.49 -6.36
N GLU A 130 5.04 15.10 -7.41
CA GLU A 130 4.22 15.39 -8.61
C GLU A 130 3.81 14.12 -9.37
N LYS A 131 4.76 13.19 -9.54
CA LYS A 131 4.58 12.01 -10.40
C LYS A 131 4.21 10.73 -9.64
N TYR A 132 4.60 10.66 -8.38
CA TYR A 132 4.53 9.44 -7.57
C TYR A 132 3.53 9.63 -6.43
N GLY A 133 3.09 8.53 -5.83
CA GLY A 133 2.22 8.56 -4.67
C GLY A 133 2.77 9.41 -3.52
N VAL A 134 1.85 9.90 -2.70
CA VAL A 134 2.09 10.65 -1.48
C VAL A 134 2.46 9.66 -0.37
N SER A 135 3.56 9.94 0.35
CA SER A 135 3.90 9.20 1.57
C SER A 135 3.17 9.82 2.75
N LEU A 136 2.36 9.03 3.45
CA LEU A 136 1.52 9.47 4.55
C LEU A 136 1.90 8.73 5.84
N GLY A 137 2.15 9.48 6.90
CA GLY A 137 2.45 8.96 8.22
C GLY A 137 3.71 8.09 8.28
N GLN A 138 4.73 8.37 7.48
CA GLN A 138 5.98 7.61 7.54
C GLN A 138 6.57 7.63 8.96
N GLY A 139 6.89 6.46 9.52
CA GLY A 139 7.58 6.36 10.80
C GLY A 139 7.20 5.17 11.69
N VAL A 140 6.15 4.40 11.36
CA VAL A 140 5.75 3.26 12.19
C VAL A 140 6.77 2.13 12.06
N SER A 141 7.02 1.36 13.12
CA SER A 141 7.96 0.23 13.04
C SER A 141 7.25 -1.05 12.61
N LEU A 142 7.78 -1.70 11.57
CA LEU A 142 7.47 -3.07 11.18
C LEU A 142 8.57 -3.98 11.73
N ASN A 143 8.17 -4.97 12.51
CA ASN A 143 9.07 -5.83 13.26
C ASN A 143 9.47 -7.07 12.45
N LEU A 144 10.75 -7.46 12.56
CA LEU A 144 11.26 -8.70 12.01
C LEU A 144 10.98 -9.88 12.95
N GLY A 145 10.84 -11.08 12.40
CA GLY A 145 10.67 -12.32 13.18
C GLY A 145 9.34 -12.43 13.93
N THR A 146 8.37 -11.57 13.62
CA THR A 146 7.01 -11.60 14.19
C THR A 146 5.99 -11.22 13.13
N TRP A 147 4.73 -11.56 13.38
CA TRP A 147 3.59 -11.06 12.61
C TRP A 147 3.29 -9.62 13.03
N ASN A 148 3.14 -8.73 12.05
CA ASN A 148 2.69 -7.36 12.25
C ASN A 148 1.24 -7.28 11.77
N GLN A 149 0.32 -6.93 12.66
CA GLN A 149 -1.08 -6.72 12.29
C GLN A 149 -1.21 -5.33 11.67
N LEU A 150 -1.73 -5.27 10.45
CA LEU A 150 -1.93 -4.02 9.70
C LEU A 150 -3.42 -3.86 9.40
N GLN A 151 -3.97 -2.69 9.73
CA GLN A 151 -5.35 -2.36 9.38
C GLN A 151 -5.40 -0.97 8.74
N LEU A 152 -5.81 -0.92 7.48
CA LEU A 152 -5.98 0.30 6.71
C LEU A 152 -7.48 0.60 6.60
N TYR A 153 -7.92 1.65 7.28
CA TYR A 153 -9.27 2.18 7.13
C TYR A 153 -9.28 3.29 6.09
N VAL A 154 -10.19 3.20 5.13
CA VAL A 154 -10.45 4.28 4.18
C VAL A 154 -11.95 4.52 4.09
N GLN A 155 -12.31 5.79 4.23
CA GLN A 155 -13.63 6.32 3.92
C GLN A 155 -13.49 7.36 2.83
N LEU A 156 -14.13 7.12 1.70
CA LEU A 156 -14.19 8.05 0.60
C LEU A 156 -14.92 9.33 0.99
N ASN A 157 -14.46 10.41 0.40
CA ASN A 157 -15.10 11.69 0.51
C ASN A 157 -16.38 11.77 -0.34
N ALA A 158 -17.24 12.72 0.01
CA ALA A 158 -18.28 13.18 -0.91
C ALA A 158 -17.63 13.82 -2.14
N PRO A 159 -18.14 13.61 -3.37
CA PRO A 159 -17.51 14.09 -4.60
C PRO A 159 -17.06 15.56 -4.52
N GLY A 160 -15.76 15.80 -4.73
CA GLY A 160 -15.16 17.13 -4.77
C GLY A 160 -15.04 17.85 -3.41
N LYS A 161 -15.29 17.14 -2.30
CA LYS A 161 -15.10 17.66 -0.94
C LYS A 161 -13.92 16.97 -0.27
N SER A 162 -13.10 17.70 0.48
CA SER A 162 -12.03 17.13 1.30
C SER A 162 -12.60 16.70 2.66
N ASN A 163 -13.39 15.63 2.69
CA ASN A 163 -14.01 15.10 3.92
C ASN A 163 -13.92 13.56 4.03
N GLY A 164 -13.00 12.95 3.28
CA GLY A 164 -12.64 11.55 3.43
C GLY A 164 -11.76 11.34 4.65
N VAL A 165 -11.59 10.08 5.04
CA VAL A 165 -10.79 9.68 6.21
C VAL A 165 -9.88 8.54 5.81
N LEU A 166 -8.62 8.63 6.22
CA LEU A 166 -7.64 7.56 6.10
C LEU A 166 -7.05 7.28 7.49
N ARG A 167 -7.07 6.02 7.93
CA ARG A 167 -6.41 5.61 9.17
C ARG A 167 -5.56 4.37 8.98
N LEU A 168 -4.45 4.33 9.70
CA LEU A 168 -3.60 3.16 9.79
C LEU A 168 -3.48 2.73 11.24
N TYR A 169 -3.83 1.48 11.50
CA TYR A 169 -3.58 0.79 12.76
C TYR A 169 -2.46 -0.24 12.55
N VAL A 170 -1.50 -0.27 13.47
CA VAL A 170 -0.41 -1.24 13.47
C VAL A 170 -0.34 -1.90 14.83
N ASN A 171 -0.44 -3.23 14.88
CA ASN A 171 -0.43 -4.02 16.11
C ASN A 171 -1.49 -3.56 17.15
N GLY A 172 -2.67 -3.18 16.66
CA GLY A 172 -3.79 -2.70 17.48
C GLY A 172 -3.74 -1.23 17.90
N GLU A 173 -2.65 -0.51 17.61
CA GLU A 173 -2.50 0.91 17.92
C GLU A 173 -2.78 1.80 16.70
N GLU A 174 -3.50 2.90 16.90
CA GLU A 174 -3.71 3.91 15.85
C GLU A 174 -2.42 4.70 15.62
N TRP A 175 -1.81 4.53 14.45
CA TRP A 175 -0.58 5.21 14.08
C TRP A 175 -0.81 6.50 13.27
N LEU A 176 -1.88 6.51 12.48
CA LEU A 176 -2.22 7.61 11.60
C LEU A 176 -3.73 7.80 11.60
N ASP A 177 -4.18 9.03 11.86
CA ASP A 177 -5.52 9.51 11.56
C ASP A 177 -5.41 10.76 10.68
N MET A 178 -5.87 10.65 9.44
CA MET A 178 -5.92 11.75 8.48
C MET A 178 -7.37 12.01 8.09
N PRO A 179 -8.01 13.01 8.72
CA PRO A 179 -9.28 13.53 8.24
C PRO A 179 -9.06 14.44 7.02
N ASN A 180 -10.16 14.82 6.38
CA ASN A 180 -10.20 15.78 5.28
C ASN A 180 -9.39 15.35 4.04
N VAL A 181 -9.33 14.05 3.76
CA VAL A 181 -8.63 13.54 2.57
C VAL A 181 -9.55 13.61 1.35
N LEU A 182 -9.04 14.15 0.24
CA LEU A 182 -9.69 14.09 -1.06
C LEU A 182 -9.21 12.83 -1.80
N PHE A 183 -10.09 11.86 -2.04
CA PHE A 183 -9.82 10.67 -2.86
C PHE A 183 -10.40 10.81 -4.26
N ARG A 184 -11.60 11.38 -4.38
CA ARG A 184 -12.36 11.48 -5.63
C ARG A 184 -13.07 12.82 -5.82
N ASN A 185 -13.13 13.30 -7.05
CA ASN A 185 -13.94 14.47 -7.43
C ASN A 185 -15.34 14.08 -7.90
N THR A 186 -15.53 12.81 -8.29
CA THR A 186 -16.77 12.31 -8.88
C THR A 186 -17.40 11.23 -8.00
N GLY A 187 -18.69 10.97 -8.18
CA GLY A 187 -19.39 9.84 -7.53
C GLY A 187 -19.21 8.50 -8.25
N ALA A 188 -18.45 8.48 -9.36
CA ALA A 188 -18.29 7.28 -10.20
C ALA A 188 -17.20 6.33 -9.69
N ILE A 189 -16.32 6.81 -8.80
CA ILE A 189 -15.21 6.03 -8.25
C ILE A 189 -15.62 5.53 -6.87
N ALA A 190 -15.60 4.23 -6.64
CA ALA A 190 -15.77 3.61 -5.33
C ALA A 190 -14.58 2.69 -5.02
N ILE A 191 -14.51 2.16 -3.80
CA ILE A 191 -13.57 1.08 -3.47
C ILE A 191 -14.19 -0.23 -3.94
N ASP A 192 -13.51 -0.92 -4.85
CA ASP A 192 -13.96 -2.17 -5.48
C ASP A 192 -12.90 -3.28 -5.41
N ASP A 193 -11.63 -2.90 -5.22
CA ASP A 193 -10.50 -3.80 -5.32
C ASP A 193 -9.57 -3.77 -4.11
N ILE A 194 -9.09 -4.96 -3.73
CA ILE A 194 -7.84 -5.13 -3.00
C ILE A 194 -6.71 -5.13 -4.03
N LEU A 195 -5.80 -4.17 -3.91
CA LEU A 195 -4.55 -4.17 -4.65
C LEU A 195 -3.50 -4.95 -3.86
N PHE A 196 -3.43 -6.26 -4.11
CA PHE A 196 -2.35 -7.09 -3.58
C PHE A 196 -1.08 -6.79 -4.37
N SER A 197 -0.25 -5.88 -3.88
CA SER A 197 0.96 -5.41 -4.56
C SER A 197 2.11 -5.45 -3.59
N THR A 198 3.08 -6.34 -3.84
CA THR A 198 4.27 -6.40 -3.01
C THR A 198 5.52 -6.74 -3.82
N PHE A 199 6.50 -5.84 -3.72
CA PHE A 199 7.79 -5.91 -4.40
C PHE A 199 8.75 -4.91 -3.76
N PHE A 200 10.04 -5.21 -3.78
CA PHE A 200 11.09 -4.24 -3.50
C PHE A 200 11.02 -3.15 -4.55
N GLY A 201 11.16 -1.88 -4.21
CA GLY A 201 11.34 -0.96 -5.30
C GLY A 201 11.39 0.50 -5.01
N GLY A 202 12.02 1.11 -6.00
CA GLY A 202 11.70 2.35 -6.68
C GLY A 202 11.94 2.06 -8.17
N GLY A 203 12.19 3.10 -8.95
CA GLY A 203 12.34 2.97 -10.41
C GLY A 203 13.73 2.49 -10.89
N ASP A 204 14.65 2.15 -9.99
CA ASP A 204 16.05 1.88 -10.30
C ASP A 204 16.68 0.77 -9.44
N ALA A 205 17.89 0.35 -9.83
CA ALA A 205 18.63 -0.75 -9.23
C ALA A 205 19.09 -0.50 -7.78
N SER A 206 19.06 0.73 -7.26
CA SER A 206 19.42 1.00 -5.86
C SER A 206 18.38 0.47 -4.85
N TYR A 207 17.23 0.00 -5.33
CA TYR A 207 16.20 -0.68 -4.54
C TYR A 207 16.26 -2.21 -4.66
N ALA A 208 17.18 -2.73 -5.47
CA ALA A 208 17.25 -4.14 -5.74
C ALA A 208 17.51 -4.94 -4.46
N THR A 209 16.86 -6.10 -4.35
CA THR A 209 17.18 -7.09 -3.31
C THR A 209 18.64 -7.54 -3.40
N PRO A 210 19.31 -7.75 -2.27
CA PRO A 210 20.71 -8.17 -2.23
C PRO A 210 20.96 -9.61 -2.72
#